data_AF-A0A7C9V926-F1
#
_entry.id   AF-A0A7C9V926-F1
#
_cell.length_a   1.000
_cell.length_b   1.000
_cell.length_c   1.000
_cell.angle_alpha   90.00
_cell.angle_beta   90.00
_cell.angle_gamma   90.00
#
_symmetry.space_group_name_H-M   'P 1'
#
loop_
_entity.id
_entity.type
_entity.pdbx_description
1 polymer ?
#
loop_
_entity_poly.entity_id
_entity_poly.type
_entity_poly.pdbx_seq_one_letter_code
_entity_poly.pdbx_strand_id
1 'polypeptide(L)'
;MDISRNEQRILHLLAQGGRIEIVKDDSKRIEEISCLTRDGWAYPDFDLGIFRKLKRKKAIASSNGGPYRITRHGLKLVRPELDNR
;
A
#
# COMPACT_ATOMS: atom_id res chain seq x y z
N MET A 1 -12.62 -12.18 5.67
CA MET A 1 -12.10 -11.24 4.65
C MET A 1 -10.81 -11.82 4.13
N ASP A 2 -10.75 -12.07 2.82
CA ASP A 2 -9.55 -12.64 2.20
C ASP A 2 -8.58 -11.53 1.83
N ILE A 3 -7.33 -11.72 2.26
CA ILE A 3 -6.18 -10.87 1.94
C ILE A 3 -5.18 -11.77 1.25
N SER A 4 -4.79 -11.40 0.02
CA SER A 4 -3.81 -12.19 -0.73
C SER A 4 -2.40 -12.05 -0.13
N ARG A 5 -1.48 -12.95 -0.49
CA ARG A 5 -0.08 -12.85 -0.07
C ARG A 5 0.56 -11.51 -0.50
N ASN A 6 0.27 -11.04 -1.71
CA ASN A 6 0.80 -9.77 -2.20
C ASN A 6 0.21 -8.59 -1.43
N GLU A 7 -1.12 -8.57 -1.20
CA GLU A 7 -1.74 -7.53 -0.36
C GLU A 7 -1.15 -7.52 1.05
N GLN A 8 -0.91 -8.70 1.62
CA GLN A 8 -0.29 -8.87 2.93
C GLN A 8 1.13 -8.30 2.95
N ARG A 9 1.94 -8.58 1.92
CA ARG A 9 3.31 -8.04 1.80
C ARG A 9 3.31 -6.51 1.73
N ILE A 10 2.41 -5.91 0.94
CA ILE A 10 2.27 -4.44 0.89
C ILE A 10 1.89 -3.89 2.26
N LEU A 11 0.95 -4.52 2.97
CA LEU A 11 0.58 -4.07 4.32
C LEU A 11 1.75 -4.14 5.30
N HIS A 12 2.63 -5.14 5.21
CA HIS A 12 3.87 -5.19 6.00
C HIS A 12 4.81 -4.02 5.68
N LEU A 13 5.07 -3.76 4.40
CA LEU A 13 5.94 -2.65 3.98
C LEU A 13 5.42 -1.31 4.50
N LEU A 14 4.10 -1.08 4.42
CA LEU A 14 3.47 0.13 4.93
C LEU A 14 3.49 0.21 6.46
N ALA A 15 3.27 -0.92 7.16
CA ALA A 15 3.35 -0.98 8.62
C ALA A 15 4.77 -0.68 9.13
N GLN A 16 5.80 -1.03 8.36
CA GLN A 16 7.19 -0.70 8.64
C GLN A 16 7.55 0.77 8.34
N GLY A 17 6.61 1.59 7.89
CA GLY A 17 6.81 3.02 7.60
C GLY A 17 6.90 3.35 6.11
N GLY A 18 6.64 2.38 5.24
CA GLY A 18 6.46 2.60 3.81
C GLY A 18 5.26 3.48 3.48
N ARG A 19 5.16 3.82 2.20
CA ARG A 19 4.11 4.70 1.66
C ARG A 19 3.82 4.34 0.21
N ILE A 20 2.62 4.66 -0.25
CA ILE A 20 2.25 4.54 -1.65
C ILE A 20 2.19 5.93 -2.25
N GLU A 21 2.96 6.14 -3.31
CA GLU A 21 2.94 7.34 -4.13
C GLU A 21 2.12 7.07 -5.40
N ILE A 22 1.40 8.10 -5.83
CA ILE A 22 0.64 8.07 -7.09
C ILE A 22 1.02 9.31 -7.89
N VAL A 23 1.31 9.10 -9.17
CA VAL A 23 1.45 10.17 -10.15
C VAL A 23 0.14 10.24 -10.91
N LYS A 24 -0.36 11.47 -11.13
CA LYS A 24 -1.57 11.70 -11.90
C LYS A 24 -1.28 12.60 -13.09
N ASP A 25 -1.94 12.31 -14.20
CA ASP A 25 -1.93 13.17 -15.37
C ASP A 25 -2.76 14.45 -15.15
N ASP A 26 -2.73 15.36 -16.12
CA ASP A 26 -3.50 16.60 -16.13
C ASP A 26 -5.02 16.36 -16.04
N SER A 27 -5.48 15.17 -16.46
CA SER A 27 -6.87 14.72 -16.37
C SER A 27 -7.20 14.06 -15.03
N LYS A 28 -6.31 14.10 -14.03
CA LYS A 28 -6.43 13.50 -12.70
C LYS A 28 -6.53 11.97 -12.69
N ARG A 29 -6.18 11.29 -13.79
CA ARG A 29 -6.09 9.82 -13.86
C ARG A 29 -4.76 9.38 -13.28
N ILE A 30 -4.72 8.18 -12.69
CA ILE A 30 -3.48 7.62 -12.15
C ILE A 30 -2.64 7.14 -13.34
N GLU A 31 -1.47 7.75 -13.51
CA GLU A 31 -0.48 7.39 -14.53
C GLU A 31 0.49 6.35 -13.98
N GLU A 32 1.04 6.63 -12.79
CA GLU A 32 2.00 5.75 -12.12
C GLU A 32 1.60 5.51 -10.67
N ILE A 33 1.99 4.33 -10.17
CA ILE A 33 1.79 3.95 -8.79
C ILE A 33 2.98 3.15 -8.28
N SER A 34 3.47 3.53 -7.10
CA SER A 34 4.65 2.90 -6.51
C SER A 34 4.44 2.71 -5.01
N CYS A 35 4.75 1.51 -4.50
CA CYS A 35 4.83 1.26 -3.07
C CYS A 35 6.29 1.38 -2.64
N LEU A 36 6.59 2.38 -1.84
CA LEU A 36 7.93 2.65 -1.35
C LEU A 36 8.10 2.12 0.07
N THR A 37 9.26 1.53 0.36
CA THR A 37 9.67 1.19 1.73
C THR A 37 10.01 2.47 2.52
N ARG A 38 10.31 2.30 3.82
CA ARG A 38 10.77 3.42 4.66
C ARG A 38 11.99 4.13 4.05
N ASP A 39 12.89 3.38 3.43
CA ASP A 39 14.15 3.87 2.86
C ASP A 39 14.00 4.34 1.41
N GLY A 40 12.77 4.34 0.86
CA GLY A 40 12.48 4.87 -0.48
C GLY A 40 12.61 3.86 -1.63
N TRP A 41 12.82 2.58 -1.35
CA TRP A 41 12.88 1.55 -2.39
C TRP A 41 11.49 1.20 -2.91
N ALA A 42 11.31 1.19 -4.23
CA ALA A 42 10.08 0.74 -4.86
C ALA A 42 9.96 -0.78 -4.82
N TYR A 43 8.82 -1.28 -4.35
CA TYR A 43 8.47 -2.69 -4.41
C TYR A 43 7.93 -3.02 -5.82
N PRO A 44 8.55 -3.97 -6.55
CA PRO A 44 8.25 -4.20 -7.96
C PRO A 44 6.86 -4.81 -8.20
N ASP A 45 6.37 -5.66 -7.29
CA ASP A 45 5.08 -6.34 -7.45
C ASP A 45 3.91 -5.54 -6.84
N PHE A 46 3.84 -4.26 -7.19
CA PHE A 46 2.74 -3.39 -6.78
C PHE A 46 2.06 -2.74 -7.99
N ASP A 47 0.77 -3.01 -8.15
CA ASP A 47 -0.03 -2.50 -9.25
C ASP A 47 -1.30 -1.77 -8.78
N LEU A 48 -1.99 -1.16 -9.76
CA LEU A 48 -3.24 -0.46 -9.53
C LEU A 48 -4.36 -1.37 -9.00
N GLY A 49 -4.31 -2.67 -9.32
CA GLY A 49 -5.26 -3.67 -8.85
C GLY A 49 -5.15 -3.90 -7.35
N ILE A 50 -3.93 -4.12 -6.85
CA ILE A 50 -3.62 -4.26 -5.42
C ILE A 50 -3.99 -2.98 -4.69
N PHE A 51 -3.59 -1.82 -5.21
CA PHE A 51 -3.96 -0.53 -4.63
C PHE A 51 -5.48 -0.36 -4.46
N ARG A 52 -6.25 -0.65 -5.51
CA ARG A 52 -7.72 -0.56 -5.46
C ARG A 52 -8.30 -1.52 -4.43
N LYS A 53 -7.77 -2.74 -4.30
CA LYS A 53 -8.22 -3.71 -3.30
C LYS A 53 -7.93 -3.21 -1.88
N LEU A 54 -6.71 -2.74 -1.60
CA LEU A 54 -6.34 -2.17 -0.30
C LEU A 54 -7.20 -0.96 0.07
N LYS A 55 -7.47 -0.08 -0.91
CA LYS A 55 -8.35 1.08 -0.74
C LYS A 55 -9.80 0.67 -0.44
N ARG A 56 -10.36 -0.31 -1.17
CA ARG A 56 -11.72 -0.84 -0.89
C ARG A 56 -11.83 -1.43 0.51
N LYS A 57 -10.78 -2.08 1.00
CA LYS A 57 -10.69 -2.61 2.38
C LYS A 57 -10.48 -1.52 3.43
N LYS A 58 -10.35 -0.24 3.07
CA LYS A 58 -9.99 0.87 3.97
C LYS A 58 -8.66 0.63 4.71
N ALA A 59 -7.79 -0.20 4.14
CA ALA A 59 -6.51 -0.56 4.75
C ALA A 59 -5.47 0.54 4.58
N ILE A 60 -5.64 1.39 3.56
CA ILE A 60 -4.79 2.53 3.26
C ILE A 60 -5.64 3.80 3.08
N ALA A 61 -5.05 4.95 3.39
CA ALA A 61 -5.65 6.26 3.16
C ALA A 61 -4.57 7.31 2.86
N SER A 62 -4.95 8.34 2.12
CA SER A 62 -4.15 9.56 1.93
C SER A 62 -4.71 10.66 2.83
N SER A 63 -3.85 11.56 3.29
CA SER A 63 -4.21 12.73 4.10
C SER A 63 -3.59 13.98 3.50
N ASN A 64 -4.36 15.07 3.42
CA ASN A 64 -3.94 16.37 2.88
C ASN A 64 -3.26 16.29 1.49
N GLY A 65 -3.72 15.37 0.63
CA GLY A 65 -3.12 15.17 -0.70
C GLY A 65 -1.74 14.49 -0.69
N GLY A 66 -1.25 14.08 0.49
CA GLY A 66 0.00 13.35 0.63
C GLY A 66 -0.08 11.89 0.19
N PRO A 67 1.03 11.14 0.32
CA PRO A 67 1.08 9.74 -0.05
C PRO A 67 0.12 8.89 0.76
N TYR A 68 -0.31 7.76 0.20
CA TYR A 68 -1.16 6.80 0.89
C TYR A 68 -0.34 6.05 1.94
N ARG A 69 -0.88 5.95 3.15
CA ARG A 69 -0.28 5.24 4.28
C ARG A 69 -1.26 4.22 4.84
N ILE A 70 -0.74 3.26 5.60
CA ILE A 70 -1.57 2.28 6.31
C ILE A 70 -2.47 2.98 7.33
N THR A 71 -3.73 2.55 7.41
CA THR A 71 -4.68 3.04 8.41
C THR A 71 -4.60 2.20 9.69
N ARG A 72 -5.23 2.67 10.77
CA ARG A 72 -5.43 1.84 11.97
C ARG A 72 -6.19 0.55 11.66
N HIS A 73 -7.11 0.57 10.68
CA HIS A 73 -7.80 -0.64 10.24
C HIS A 73 -6.85 -1.56 9.45
N GLY A 74 -6.05 -1.00 8.54
CA GLY A 74 -5.03 -1.74 7.79
C GLY A 74 -4.02 -2.44 8.70
N LEU A 75 -3.58 -1.79 9.78
CA LEU A 75 -2.69 -2.41 10.77
C LEU A 75 -3.31 -3.65 11.42
N LYS A 76 -4.61 -3.64 11.72
CA LYS A 76 -5.32 -4.82 12.26
C LYS A 76 -5.44 -5.96 11.25
N LEU A 77 -5.32 -5.66 9.95
CA LEU A 77 -5.32 -6.65 8.89
C LEU A 77 -3.95 -7.29 8.67
N VAL A 78 -2.88 -6.70 9.22
CA VAL A 78 -1.53 -7.27 9.15
C VAL A 78 -1.49 -8.54 10.00
N ARG A 79 -1.40 -9.69 9.34
CA ARG A 79 -1.11 -10.99 9.97
C ARG A 79 0.36 -11.06 10.38
N PRO A 80 0.71 -11.88 11.39
CA PRO A 80 2.11 -12.21 11.66
C PRO A 80 2.77 -12.77 10.41
N GLU A 81 3.94 -12.25 10.05
CA GLU A 81 4.74 -12.79 8.95
C GLU A 81 5.33 -14.11 9.46
N LEU A 82 4.76 -15.25 9.04
CA LEU A 82 5.21 -16.58 9.44
C LEU A 82 6.57 -16.97 8.83
N ASP A 83 7.16 -16.09 8.01
CA ASP A 83 8.37 -16.36 7.24
C ASP A 83 9.33 -15.17 7.41
N ASN A 84 9.91 -15.05 8.59
CA ASN A 84 11.16 -14.30 8.81
C ASN A 84 12.34 -15.29 8.79
N ARG A 85 12.51 -15.98 7.67
CA ARG A 85 13.69 -16.81 7.40
C ARG A 85 14.44 -16.31 6.18
#